data_AF-A0A1H5YGR4-F1
#
_entry.id   AF-A0A1H5YGR4-F1
#
_cell.length_a   1.000
_cell.length_b   1.000
_cell.length_c   1.000
_cell.angle_alpha   90.00
_cell.angle_beta   90.00
_cell.angle_gamma   90.00
#
_symmetry.space_group_name_H-M   'P 1'
#
loop_
_entity.id
_entity.type
_entity.pdbx_description
1 polymer ?
#
loop_
_entity_poly.entity_id
_entity_poly.type
_entity_poly.pdbx_seq_one_letter_code
_entity_poly.pdbx_strand_id
1 'polypeptide(L)'
;MELRDLNVLIGANGAGKSNFISVLALLGRIVDEELNLFVGQAGGASALLHRGSENGPEIYLSLEFATGKYHANLIPAARDELIFGTEDIELDGEGHVLGRGHRETRLLDELDEQGLSSVAGQVVDTLRGCRVFHFHDTSANAPVKQTGYASDNIALHPDARNLAAVLLRLQQEDRAAYRRIVRTIQQVAPFFRDFVLIEENGRLRLRWQQEGSDVVFPADALSDGTLRFICLTTLLSLPDLPSLVVLDEPELGLHPYAIVQLAEVAGHRPSRGDGNAPPAHPVRGPDRRDRGTRSHRALPARLRCLRHLVHPHDQTVLLGHEALGELTGDDALSHAVQAMVMHAQGAELVNDGVGTAPSKRLLRLYPRYRKTSDGPLVIAEIGIDTIRNACPHAAAWFSAMNTALKQEL
;
A
#
# COMPACT_ATOMS: atom_id res chain seq x y z
N MET A 1 7.81 8.15 13.27
CA MET A 1 8.61 7.90 12.04
C MET A 1 8.43 9.09 11.14
N GLU A 2 9.51 9.68 10.62
CA GLU A 2 9.43 10.74 9.62
C GLU A 2 9.19 10.11 8.24
N LEU A 3 8.14 10.54 7.54
CA LEU A 3 7.79 10.04 6.20
C LEU A 3 8.46 10.90 5.12
N ARG A 4 9.22 10.30 4.21
CA ARG A 4 9.79 10.95 3.01
C ARG A 4 8.93 10.70 1.76
N ASP A 5 9.37 11.19 0.60
CA ASP A 5 8.65 11.00 -0.66
C ASP A 5 8.56 9.51 -1.08
N LEU A 6 9.58 8.73 -0.73
CA LEU A 6 9.54 7.27 -0.75
C LEU A 6 10.06 6.71 0.57
N ASN A 7 9.27 5.83 1.18
CA ASN A 7 9.63 5.09 2.37
C ASN A 7 9.53 3.61 2.04
N VAL A 8 10.54 2.83 2.37
CA VAL A 8 10.44 1.37 2.26
C VAL A 8 10.52 0.77 3.65
N LEU A 9 9.42 0.15 4.08
CA LEU A 9 9.34 -0.50 5.37
C LEU A 9 9.76 -1.97 5.23
N ILE A 10 10.97 -2.29 5.69
CA ILE A 10 11.53 -3.64 5.69
C ILE A 10 11.74 -4.08 7.14
N GLY A 11 11.34 -5.30 7.47
CA GLY A 11 11.52 -5.83 8.83
C GLY A 11 10.96 -7.22 9.01
N ALA A 12 11.18 -7.80 10.19
CA ALA A 12 10.72 -9.13 10.57
C ALA A 12 9.21 -9.35 10.37
N ASN A 13 8.79 -10.59 10.10
CA ASN A 13 7.39 -10.95 10.34
C ASN A 13 7.10 -10.77 11.83
N GLY A 14 6.01 -10.09 12.16
CA GLY A 14 5.72 -9.74 13.56
C GLY A 14 6.50 -8.54 14.11
N ALA A 15 7.36 -7.85 13.33
CA ALA A 15 7.96 -6.56 13.75
C ALA A 15 6.96 -5.40 13.90
N GLY A 16 5.67 -5.63 13.65
CA GLY A 16 4.63 -4.60 13.69
C GLY A 16 4.42 -3.85 12.37
N LYS A 17 4.96 -4.32 11.24
CA LYS A 17 4.76 -3.68 9.93
C LYS A 17 3.30 -3.62 9.51
N SER A 18 2.59 -4.75 9.58
CA SER A 18 1.16 -4.81 9.30
C SER A 18 0.37 -3.93 10.27
N ASN A 19 0.78 -3.86 11.55
CA ASN A 19 0.18 -2.94 12.51
C ASN A 19 0.36 -1.47 12.11
N PHE A 20 1.56 -1.11 11.63
CA PHE A 20 1.83 0.23 11.11
C PHE A 20 0.99 0.56 9.87
N ILE A 21 0.83 -0.38 8.93
CA ILE A 21 -0.05 -0.21 7.76
C ILE A 21 -1.52 -0.08 8.19
N SER A 22 -1.97 -0.90 9.14
CA SER A 22 -3.32 -0.82 9.69
C SER A 22 -3.59 0.54 10.33
N VAL A 23 -2.60 1.14 11.00
CA VAL A 23 -2.71 2.52 11.51
C VAL A 23 -2.87 3.51 10.37
N LEU A 24 -2.12 3.39 9.27
CA LEU A 24 -2.29 4.28 8.11
C LEU A 24 -3.65 4.10 7.42
N ALA A 25 -4.18 2.88 7.37
CA ALA A 25 -5.53 2.62 6.90
C ALA A 25 -6.58 3.27 7.81
N LEU A 26 -6.40 3.11 9.12
CA LEU A 26 -7.27 3.68 10.15
C LEU A 26 -7.36 5.20 10.03
N LEU A 27 -6.25 5.89 9.78
CA LEU A 27 -6.22 7.34 9.58
C LEU A 27 -7.18 7.80 8.47
N GLY A 28 -7.18 7.11 7.33
CA GLY A 28 -8.09 7.40 6.24
C GLY A 28 -9.55 7.17 6.60
N ARG A 29 -9.83 6.12 7.39
CA ARG A 29 -11.19 5.76 7.82
C ARG A 29 -11.75 6.67 8.88
N ILE A 30 -10.90 7.26 9.73
CA ILE A 30 -11.31 8.25 10.73
C ILE A 30 -12.02 9.43 10.07
N VAL A 31 -11.45 10.00 9.00
CA VAL A 31 -12.02 11.17 8.31
C VAL A 31 -13.11 10.84 7.29
N ASP A 32 -13.30 9.54 7.01
CA ASP A 32 -14.45 9.04 6.25
C ASP A 32 -15.66 8.75 7.18
N GLU A 33 -15.54 8.98 8.50
CA GLU A 33 -16.52 8.61 9.54
C GLU A 33 -16.83 7.10 9.55
N GLU A 34 -15.81 6.28 9.26
CA GLU A 34 -15.89 4.84 9.17
C GLU A 34 -15.09 4.11 10.26
N LEU A 35 -14.77 4.76 11.40
CA LEU A 35 -14.00 4.12 12.47
C LEU A 35 -14.68 2.84 12.94
N ASN A 36 -15.97 2.90 13.29
CA ASN A 36 -16.69 1.73 13.79
C ASN A 36 -16.82 0.62 12.74
N LEU A 37 -17.00 1.00 11.47
CA LEU A 37 -17.07 0.05 10.37
C LEU A 37 -15.73 -0.68 10.20
N PHE A 38 -14.63 0.06 10.19
CA PHE A 38 -13.27 -0.47 10.10
C PHE A 38 -12.97 -1.43 11.26
N VAL A 39 -13.28 -1.03 12.50
CA VAL A 39 -13.10 -1.87 13.69
C VAL A 39 -13.93 -3.15 13.60
N GLY A 40 -15.20 -3.04 13.20
CA GLY A 40 -16.07 -4.19 13.02
C GLY A 40 -15.57 -5.18 11.95
N GLN A 41 -15.07 -4.67 10.82
CA GLN A 41 -14.48 -5.49 9.75
C GLN A 41 -13.16 -6.15 10.17
N ALA A 42 -12.39 -5.51 11.04
CA ALA A 42 -11.17 -6.07 11.61
C ALA A 42 -11.41 -7.16 12.67
N GLY A 43 -12.67 -7.41 13.04
CA GLY A 43 -13.05 -8.40 14.05
C GLY A 43 -13.19 -7.81 15.46
N GLY A 44 -13.30 -6.48 15.59
CA GLY A 44 -13.50 -5.76 16.85
C GLY A 44 -12.23 -5.11 17.40
N ALA A 45 -12.39 -4.31 18.45
CA ALA A 45 -11.31 -3.58 19.12
C ALA A 45 -10.24 -4.53 19.68
N SER A 46 -10.65 -5.67 20.23
CA SER A 46 -9.76 -6.70 20.76
C SER A 46 -8.79 -7.28 19.72
N ALA A 47 -9.19 -7.30 18.45
CA ALA A 47 -8.35 -7.77 17.34
C ALA A 47 -7.28 -6.73 16.95
N LEU A 48 -7.59 -5.44 17.09
CA LEU A 48 -6.70 -4.32 16.79
C LEU A 48 -5.75 -3.98 17.94
N LEU A 49 -6.19 -4.20 19.18
CA LEU A 49 -5.43 -3.91 20.38
C LEU A 49 -4.50 -5.09 20.74
N HIS A 50 -3.30 -5.09 20.15
CA HIS A 50 -2.26 -6.06 20.50
C HIS A 50 -1.66 -5.75 21.89
N ARG A 51 -1.34 -6.80 22.68
CA ARG A 51 -0.80 -6.80 24.08
C ARG A 51 -0.50 -5.39 24.64
N GLY A 52 -1.41 -4.89 25.47
CA GLY A 52 -1.39 -3.53 26.03
C GLY A 52 -0.20 -3.24 26.96
N SER A 53 0.07 -1.95 27.13
CA SER A 53 1.05 -1.39 28.07
C SER A 53 0.53 -1.48 29.53
N GLU A 54 1.33 -1.04 30.51
CA GLU A 54 0.94 -0.97 31.93
C GLU A 54 -0.37 -0.17 32.17
N ASN A 55 -0.75 0.72 31.24
CA ASN A 55 -1.96 1.55 31.33
C ASN A 55 -3.21 0.93 30.67
N GLY A 56 -3.11 -0.30 30.15
CA GLY A 56 -4.18 -0.98 29.43
C GLY A 56 -4.06 -0.88 27.92
N PRO A 57 -4.99 -1.51 27.17
CA PRO A 57 -4.96 -1.53 25.72
C PRO A 57 -5.59 -0.25 25.15
N GLU A 58 -4.77 0.62 24.54
CA GLU A 58 -5.20 1.83 23.82
C GLU A 58 -4.38 2.02 22.54
N ILE A 59 -4.90 2.81 21.59
CA ILE A 59 -4.16 3.25 20.39
C ILE A 59 -3.97 4.76 20.50
N TYR A 60 -2.73 5.16 20.72
CA TYR A 60 -2.34 6.57 20.70
C TYR A 60 -1.78 6.96 19.34
N LEU A 61 -2.45 7.89 18.67
CA LEU A 61 -2.05 8.47 17.40
C LEU A 61 -1.51 9.89 17.66
N SER A 62 -0.31 10.15 17.17
CA SER A 62 0.32 11.46 17.19
C SER A 62 0.92 11.73 15.82
N LEU A 63 0.35 12.69 15.11
CA LEU A 63 0.77 13.09 13.78
C LEU A 63 1.25 14.53 13.82
N GLU A 64 2.43 14.77 13.29
CA GLU A 64 3.03 16.09 13.20
C GLU A 64 3.11 16.51 11.73
N PHE A 65 2.58 17.70 11.46
CA PHE A 65 2.52 18.32 10.15
C PHE A 65 3.28 19.64 10.17
N ALA A 66 3.51 20.23 8.99
CA ALA A 66 4.23 21.50 8.88
C ALA A 66 3.57 22.65 9.64
N THR A 67 2.27 22.57 9.85
CA THR A 67 1.40 23.63 10.37
C THR A 67 0.74 23.28 11.69
N GLY A 68 0.98 22.10 12.25
CA GLY A 68 0.33 21.69 13.50
C GLY A 68 0.46 20.21 13.80
N LYS A 69 -0.17 19.77 14.89
CA LYS A 69 -0.24 18.36 15.28
C LYS A 69 -1.68 17.90 15.40
N TYR A 70 -1.88 16.61 15.23
CA TYR A 70 -3.14 15.92 15.50
C TYR A 70 -2.87 14.78 16.47
N HIS A 71 -3.67 14.73 17.53
CA HIS A 71 -3.63 13.68 18.52
C HIS A 71 -4.98 13.00 18.65
N ALA A 72 -4.97 11.68 18.70
CA ALA A 72 -6.14 10.90 19.02
C ALA A 72 -5.76 9.75 19.94
N ASN A 73 -6.44 9.63 21.07
CA ASN A 73 -6.38 8.45 21.91
C ASN A 73 -7.65 7.63 21.70
N LEU A 74 -7.51 6.44 21.11
CA LEU A 74 -8.60 5.50 20.92
C LEU A 74 -8.58 4.45 22.03
N ILE A 75 -9.69 4.33 22.74
CA ILE A 75 -9.86 3.43 23.87
C ILE A 75 -10.97 2.41 23.58
N PRO A 76 -10.87 1.18 24.13
CA PRO A 76 -11.91 0.18 23.99
C PRO A 76 -13.19 0.60 24.71
N ALA A 77 -14.33 0.33 24.08
CA ALA A 77 -15.65 0.54 24.62
C ALA A 77 -16.45 -0.77 24.66
N ALA A 78 -17.67 -0.71 25.20
CA ALA A 78 -18.60 -1.83 25.18
C ALA A 78 -18.83 -2.33 23.75
N ARG A 79 -19.12 -3.64 23.60
CA ARG A 79 -19.35 -4.31 22.30
C ARG A 79 -18.11 -4.43 21.40
N ASP A 80 -16.93 -4.39 21.99
CA ASP A 80 -15.66 -4.54 21.27
C ASP A 80 -15.45 -3.45 20.21
N GLU A 81 -15.78 -2.23 20.58
CA GLU A 81 -15.67 -1.02 19.75
C GLU A 81 -14.49 -0.17 20.19
N LEU A 82 -14.03 0.74 19.33
CA LEU A 82 -13.12 1.82 19.71
C LEU A 82 -13.88 3.14 19.72
N ILE A 83 -13.63 3.95 20.74
CA ILE A 83 -14.10 5.33 20.84
C ILE A 83 -12.92 6.27 21.08
N PHE A 84 -13.10 7.54 20.77
CA PHE A 84 -12.12 8.56 21.10
C PHE A 84 -12.17 8.84 22.60
N GLY A 85 -11.14 8.40 23.33
CA GLY A 85 -10.90 8.84 24.70
C GLY A 85 -10.63 10.35 24.72
N THR A 86 -9.77 10.80 23.80
CA THR A 86 -9.51 12.21 23.50
C THR A 86 -9.21 12.40 22.02
N GLU A 87 -9.60 13.55 21.48
CA GLU A 87 -9.21 14.01 20.15
C GLU A 87 -8.87 15.50 20.23
N ASP A 88 -7.71 15.90 19.69
CA ASP A 88 -7.23 17.26 19.75
C ASP A 88 -6.29 17.62 18.59
N ILE A 89 -6.20 18.91 18.30
CA ILE A 89 -5.28 19.50 17.31
C ILE A 89 -4.42 20.56 17.98
N GLU A 90 -3.17 20.68 17.57
CA GLU A 90 -2.23 21.70 18.07
C GLU A 90 -1.83 22.62 16.91
N LEU A 91 -1.92 23.93 17.11
CA LEU A 91 -1.42 24.96 16.18
C LEU A 91 -0.45 25.88 16.91
N ASP A 92 0.75 26.09 16.37
CA ASP A 92 1.73 27.03 16.93
C ASP A 92 2.02 26.84 18.45
N GLY A 93 1.85 25.61 18.95
CA GLY A 93 2.02 25.27 20.37
C GLY A 93 0.75 25.42 21.23
N GLU A 94 -0.35 25.92 20.69
CA GLU A 94 -1.66 25.97 21.35
C GLU A 94 -2.51 24.74 21.00
N GLY A 95 -2.85 23.96 22.02
CA GLY A 95 -3.71 22.78 21.88
C GLY A 95 -5.20 23.12 21.96
N HIS A 96 -5.97 22.62 21.01
CA HIS A 96 -7.42 22.71 20.95
C HIS A 96 -8.04 21.32 21.04
N VAL A 97 -8.80 21.07 22.12
CA VAL A 97 -9.47 19.79 22.35
C VAL A 97 -10.79 19.75 21.59
N LEU A 98 -10.89 18.84 20.63
CA LEU A 98 -12.09 18.64 19.81
C LEU A 98 -13.18 17.90 20.58
N GLY A 99 -12.80 16.92 21.41
CA GLY A 99 -13.79 16.17 22.17
C GLY A 99 -13.27 14.94 22.92
N ARG A 100 -14.21 14.28 23.61
CA ARG A 100 -14.03 13.00 24.32
C ARG A 100 -15.30 12.16 24.24
N GLY A 101 -15.15 10.83 24.26
CA GLY A 101 -16.23 9.85 24.35
C GLY A 101 -17.09 9.69 23.08
N HIS A 102 -16.68 10.27 21.96
CA HIS A 102 -17.40 10.14 20.68
C HIS A 102 -16.92 8.93 19.89
N ARG A 103 -17.78 8.46 18.99
CA ARG A 103 -17.61 7.22 18.23
C ARG A 103 -16.95 7.42 16.86
N GLU A 104 -17.05 8.63 16.32
CA GLU A 104 -16.43 9.08 15.07
C GLU A 104 -15.75 10.43 15.33
N THR A 105 -14.87 10.87 14.43
CA THR A 105 -14.08 12.10 14.58
C THR A 105 -14.94 13.37 14.70
N ARG A 106 -14.45 14.36 15.46
CA ARG A 106 -14.99 15.72 15.51
C ARG A 106 -14.24 16.69 14.59
N LEU A 107 -13.20 16.22 13.88
CA LEU A 107 -12.47 17.04 12.91
C LEU A 107 -13.35 17.62 11.81
N LEU A 108 -14.41 16.91 11.41
CA LEU A 108 -15.32 17.36 10.36
C LEU A 108 -16.24 18.49 10.84
N ASP A 109 -16.68 18.43 12.10
CA ASP A 109 -17.44 19.53 12.73
C ASP A 109 -16.58 20.81 12.75
N GLU A 110 -15.33 20.69 13.19
CA GLU A 110 -14.36 21.78 13.24
C GLU A 110 -14.03 22.35 11.83
N LEU A 111 -13.95 21.46 10.84
CA LEU A 111 -13.77 21.83 9.43
C LEU A 111 -14.97 22.61 8.90
N ASP A 112 -16.20 22.21 9.22
CA ASP A 112 -17.41 22.90 8.77
C ASP A 112 -17.52 24.30 9.40
N GLU A 113 -17.04 24.48 10.63
CA GLU A 113 -17.03 25.78 11.32
C GLU A 113 -15.94 26.73 10.82
N GLN A 114 -14.71 26.23 10.60
CA GLN A 114 -13.54 27.07 10.30
C GLN A 114 -13.10 27.07 8.83
N GLY A 115 -13.60 26.13 8.03
CA GLY A 115 -13.31 25.98 6.61
C GLY A 115 -11.98 25.30 6.29
N LEU A 116 -11.77 24.98 5.00
CA LEU A 116 -10.63 24.19 4.50
C LEU A 116 -9.24 24.78 4.77
N SER A 117 -9.13 26.09 4.98
CA SER A 117 -7.86 26.74 5.30
C SER A 117 -7.45 26.58 6.77
N SER A 118 -8.36 26.09 7.62
CA SER A 118 -8.08 25.84 9.04
C SER A 118 -7.13 24.66 9.23
N VAL A 119 -6.67 24.48 10.46
CA VAL A 119 -5.85 23.33 10.86
C VAL A 119 -6.63 22.03 10.67
N ALA A 120 -7.89 22.00 11.09
CA ALA A 120 -8.77 20.87 10.86
C ALA A 120 -8.90 20.54 9.37
N GLY A 121 -9.03 21.56 8.50
CA GLY A 121 -9.05 21.36 7.05
C GLY A 121 -7.79 20.72 6.50
N GLN A 122 -6.62 21.16 6.97
CA GLN A 122 -5.32 20.60 6.55
C GLN A 122 -5.10 19.18 7.06
N VAL A 123 -5.48 18.91 8.32
CA VAL A 123 -5.44 17.56 8.90
C VAL A 123 -6.36 16.65 8.10
N VAL A 124 -7.62 17.05 7.88
CA VAL A 124 -8.60 16.26 7.11
C VAL A 124 -8.12 15.97 5.69
N ASP A 125 -7.60 16.97 4.98
CA ASP A 125 -7.05 16.78 3.63
C ASP A 125 -5.90 15.77 3.61
N THR A 126 -5.01 15.86 4.60
CA THR A 126 -3.88 14.92 4.72
C THR A 126 -4.36 13.50 5.04
N LEU A 127 -5.26 13.34 6.01
CA LEU A 127 -5.78 12.03 6.41
C LEU A 127 -6.65 11.40 5.30
N ARG A 128 -7.40 12.18 4.54
CA ARG A 128 -8.13 11.71 3.34
C ARG A 128 -7.16 11.19 2.28
N GLY A 129 -5.97 11.77 2.22
CA GLY A 129 -4.87 11.31 1.40
C GLY A 129 -4.26 9.98 1.85
N CYS A 130 -4.50 9.51 3.08
CA CYS A 130 -4.02 8.22 3.57
C CYS A 130 -4.90 7.09 3.03
N ARG A 131 -4.41 6.39 2.01
CA ARG A 131 -5.10 5.23 1.43
C ARG A 131 -4.14 4.07 1.29
N VAL A 132 -4.57 2.92 1.80
CA VAL A 132 -3.85 1.64 1.65
C VAL A 132 -4.49 0.88 0.51
N PHE A 133 -3.69 0.52 -0.49
CA PHE A 133 -4.13 -0.25 -1.65
C PHE A 133 -3.70 -1.70 -1.53
N HIS A 134 -4.66 -2.60 -1.71
CA HIS A 134 -4.47 -4.04 -1.62
C HIS A 134 -5.00 -4.69 -2.90
N PHE A 135 -4.09 -5.24 -3.70
CA PHE A 135 -4.44 -5.94 -4.94
C PHE A 135 -4.23 -7.46 -4.82
N HIS A 136 -4.36 -8.01 -3.61
CA HIS A 136 -4.11 -9.43 -3.37
C HIS A 136 -5.26 -10.33 -3.83
N ASP A 137 -6.51 -9.86 -3.75
CA ASP A 137 -7.66 -10.65 -4.17
C ASP A 137 -7.72 -10.75 -5.70
N THR A 138 -7.30 -11.91 -6.20
CA THR A 138 -7.38 -12.33 -7.60
C THR A 138 -8.35 -13.48 -7.78
N SER A 139 -9.21 -13.75 -6.78
CA SER A 139 -10.23 -14.81 -6.85
C SER A 139 -11.22 -14.58 -7.98
N ALA A 140 -12.10 -15.56 -8.25
CA ALA A 140 -13.18 -15.39 -9.23
C ALA A 140 -14.14 -14.25 -8.84
N ASN A 141 -14.24 -13.93 -7.56
CA ASN A 141 -15.10 -12.87 -7.02
C ASN A 141 -14.33 -11.57 -6.77
N ALA A 142 -13.07 -11.48 -7.18
CA ALA A 142 -12.24 -10.30 -7.00
C ALA A 142 -12.98 -9.04 -7.50
N PRO A 143 -13.05 -7.95 -6.71
CA PRO A 143 -13.81 -6.76 -7.06
C PRO A 143 -13.47 -6.19 -8.45
N VAL A 144 -12.18 -6.21 -8.82
CA VAL A 144 -11.67 -5.74 -10.12
C VAL A 144 -12.20 -6.54 -11.34
N LYS A 145 -12.63 -7.80 -11.13
CA LYS A 145 -13.20 -8.65 -12.20
C LYS A 145 -14.71 -8.43 -12.36
N GLN A 146 -15.35 -7.80 -11.39
CA GLN A 146 -16.80 -7.58 -11.37
C GLN A 146 -17.22 -6.43 -12.28
N THR A 147 -18.53 -6.35 -12.52
CA THR A 147 -19.13 -5.22 -13.25
C THR A 147 -19.38 -4.08 -12.28
N GLY A 148 -18.85 -2.90 -12.58
CA GLY A 148 -19.02 -1.67 -11.80
C GLY A 148 -19.85 -0.62 -12.52
N TYR A 149 -20.04 0.53 -11.87
CA TYR A 149 -20.66 1.72 -12.50
C TYR A 149 -19.62 2.49 -13.30
N ALA A 150 -19.96 2.92 -14.52
CA ALA A 150 -19.06 3.72 -15.35
C ALA A 150 -18.78 5.11 -14.76
N SER A 151 -19.72 5.64 -13.96
CA SER A 151 -19.59 6.91 -13.25
C SER A 151 -18.68 6.86 -12.01
N ASP A 152 -18.34 5.66 -11.52
CA ASP A 152 -17.43 5.49 -10.38
C ASP A 152 -15.97 5.60 -10.85
N ASN A 153 -15.58 6.75 -11.40
CA ASN A 153 -14.31 6.92 -12.11
C ASN A 153 -13.42 8.05 -11.58
N ILE A 154 -13.83 8.72 -10.50
CA ILE A 154 -13.14 9.89 -9.93
C ILE A 154 -11.75 9.51 -9.40
N ALA A 155 -11.70 8.55 -8.47
CA ALA A 155 -10.49 8.02 -7.87
C ALA A 155 -10.49 6.49 -7.95
N LEU A 156 -9.30 5.88 -8.00
CA LEU A 156 -9.19 4.42 -7.94
C LEU A 156 -9.46 3.94 -6.51
N HIS A 157 -10.34 2.96 -6.35
CA HIS A 157 -10.59 2.35 -5.05
C HIS A 157 -9.39 1.50 -4.59
N PRO A 158 -9.18 1.37 -3.27
CA PRO A 158 -8.15 0.51 -2.65
C PRO A 158 -8.04 -0.92 -3.20
N ASP A 159 -9.14 -1.51 -3.65
CA ASP A 159 -9.25 -2.88 -4.18
C ASP A 159 -9.43 -2.93 -5.70
N ALA A 160 -9.28 -1.80 -6.38
CA ALA A 160 -9.43 -1.63 -7.82
C ALA A 160 -10.79 -2.06 -8.39
N ARG A 161 -11.86 -2.11 -7.58
CA ARG A 161 -13.22 -2.49 -8.05
C ARG A 161 -13.74 -1.65 -9.22
N ASN A 162 -13.26 -0.42 -9.35
CA ASN A 162 -13.64 0.52 -10.39
C ASN A 162 -12.55 0.76 -11.45
N LEU A 163 -11.56 -0.13 -11.55
CA LEU A 163 -10.43 0.01 -12.48
C LEU A 163 -10.88 0.30 -13.92
N ALA A 164 -11.89 -0.40 -14.43
CA ALA A 164 -12.38 -0.20 -15.78
C ALA A 164 -12.92 1.23 -15.99
N ALA A 165 -13.63 1.78 -15.00
CA ALA A 165 -14.23 3.10 -15.07
C ALA A 165 -13.15 4.19 -15.05
N VAL A 166 -12.13 4.03 -14.19
CA VAL A 166 -10.96 4.91 -14.15
C VAL A 166 -10.19 4.88 -15.48
N LEU A 167 -9.94 3.69 -16.04
CA LEU A 167 -9.26 3.56 -17.33
C LEU A 167 -10.06 4.21 -18.47
N LEU A 168 -11.40 4.10 -18.45
CA LEU A 168 -12.27 4.72 -19.46
C LEU A 168 -12.17 6.24 -19.39
N ARG A 169 -12.23 6.81 -18.17
CA ARG A 169 -12.03 8.24 -17.96
C ARG A 169 -10.66 8.69 -18.47
N LEU A 170 -9.59 7.99 -18.13
CA LEU A 170 -8.25 8.31 -18.65
C LEU A 170 -8.19 8.21 -20.18
N GLN A 171 -8.83 7.23 -20.79
CA GLN A 171 -8.87 7.08 -22.25
C GLN A 171 -9.50 8.30 -22.95
N GLN A 172 -10.48 8.93 -22.29
CA GLN A 172 -11.25 10.08 -22.79
C GLN A 172 -10.61 11.43 -22.44
N GLU A 173 -10.15 11.61 -21.19
CA GLU A 173 -9.73 12.89 -20.62
C GLU A 173 -8.20 13.05 -20.54
N ASP A 174 -7.44 11.98 -20.26
CA ASP A 174 -5.98 11.99 -20.16
C ASP A 174 -5.36 10.84 -20.96
N ARG A 175 -5.50 10.95 -22.30
CA ARG A 175 -5.02 9.93 -23.24
C ARG A 175 -3.52 9.69 -23.13
N ALA A 176 -2.75 10.65 -22.61
CA ALA A 176 -1.32 10.49 -22.39
C ALA A 176 -1.05 9.55 -21.22
N ALA A 177 -1.74 9.71 -20.08
CA ALA A 177 -1.67 8.78 -18.96
C ALA A 177 -2.13 7.37 -19.35
N TYR A 178 -3.27 7.27 -20.03
CA TYR A 178 -3.77 5.99 -20.52
C TYR A 178 -2.74 5.25 -21.39
N ARG A 179 -2.13 5.95 -22.36
CA ARG A 179 -1.10 5.36 -23.24
C ARG A 179 0.15 4.94 -22.49
N ARG A 180 0.56 5.67 -21.45
CA ARG A 180 1.69 5.25 -20.59
C ARG A 180 1.36 3.92 -19.89
N ILE A 181 0.17 3.82 -19.29
CA ILE A 181 -0.31 2.60 -18.64
C ILE A 181 -0.26 1.41 -19.60
N VAL A 182 -0.88 1.55 -20.78
CA VAL A 182 -0.92 0.46 -21.78
C VAL A 182 0.49 0.04 -22.21
N ARG A 183 1.39 0.99 -22.49
CA ARG A 183 2.78 0.68 -22.88
C ARG A 183 3.54 -0.05 -21.77
N THR A 184 3.36 0.38 -20.53
CA THR A 184 3.98 -0.28 -19.38
C THR A 184 3.47 -1.71 -19.21
N ILE A 185 2.17 -1.94 -19.39
CA ILE A 185 1.59 -3.30 -19.39
C ILE A 185 2.19 -4.14 -20.51
N GLN A 186 2.31 -3.60 -21.72
CA GLN A 186 2.88 -4.30 -22.88
C GLN A 186 4.35 -4.72 -22.67
N GLN A 187 5.13 -3.98 -21.89
CA GLN A 187 6.50 -4.38 -21.56
C GLN A 187 6.53 -5.68 -20.76
N VAL A 188 5.63 -5.85 -19.80
CA VAL A 188 5.56 -7.03 -18.91
C VAL A 188 4.74 -8.18 -19.51
N ALA A 189 3.70 -7.85 -20.26
CA ALA A 189 2.79 -8.79 -20.91
C ALA A 189 2.68 -8.46 -22.41
N PRO A 190 3.66 -8.87 -23.25
CA PRO A 190 3.69 -8.52 -24.68
C PRO A 190 2.50 -9.05 -25.49
N PHE A 191 1.78 -10.05 -24.96
CA PHE A 191 0.56 -10.55 -25.57
C PHE A 191 -0.62 -9.58 -25.39
N PHE A 192 -0.60 -8.69 -24.40
CA PHE A 192 -1.66 -7.72 -24.16
C PHE A 192 -1.62 -6.61 -25.23
N ARG A 193 -2.72 -6.40 -25.94
CA ARG A 193 -2.83 -5.34 -26.95
C ARG A 193 -3.36 -4.04 -26.35
N ASP A 194 -4.61 -4.04 -25.89
CA ASP A 194 -5.26 -2.87 -25.28
C ASP A 194 -6.49 -3.31 -24.47
N PHE A 195 -7.02 -2.40 -23.66
CA PHE A 195 -8.31 -2.56 -22.99
C PHE A 195 -9.48 -2.35 -23.95
N VAL A 196 -10.57 -3.07 -23.71
CA VAL A 196 -11.86 -2.85 -24.36
C VAL A 196 -12.84 -2.35 -23.31
N LEU A 197 -13.11 -1.04 -23.34
CA LEU A 197 -13.89 -0.35 -22.33
C LEU A 197 -15.20 0.14 -22.95
N ILE A 198 -16.23 -0.71 -22.89
CA ILE A 198 -17.54 -0.44 -23.47
C ILE A 198 -18.55 -0.33 -22.33
N GLU A 199 -19.12 0.86 -22.18
CA GLU A 199 -20.22 1.09 -21.24
C GLU A 199 -21.54 0.54 -21.80
N GLU A 200 -22.24 -0.25 -20.99
CA GLU A 200 -23.56 -0.81 -21.29
C GLU A 200 -24.51 -0.45 -20.14
N ASN A 201 -25.49 0.43 -20.39
CA ASN A 201 -26.48 0.88 -19.40
C ASN A 201 -25.88 1.46 -18.10
N GLY A 202 -24.89 2.34 -18.20
CA GLY A 202 -24.22 2.93 -17.02
C GLY A 202 -23.27 1.98 -16.30
N ARG A 203 -23.06 0.77 -16.83
CA ARG A 203 -22.19 -0.25 -16.25
C ARG A 203 -21.02 -0.59 -17.15
N LEU A 204 -19.93 -1.01 -16.53
CA LEU A 204 -18.69 -1.30 -17.20
C LEU A 204 -17.99 -2.49 -16.53
N ARG A 205 -17.42 -3.37 -17.35
CA ARG A 205 -16.57 -4.48 -16.90
C ARG A 205 -15.24 -4.41 -17.61
N LEU A 206 -14.16 -4.75 -16.91
CA LEU A 206 -12.83 -4.80 -17.50
C LEU A 206 -12.75 -5.93 -18.54
N ARG A 207 -12.45 -5.55 -19.78
CA ARG A 207 -12.19 -6.46 -20.91
C ARG A 207 -10.90 -6.03 -21.60
N TRP A 208 -10.28 -6.94 -22.34
CA TRP A 208 -9.00 -6.69 -23.03
C TRP A 208 -8.90 -7.50 -24.32
N GLN A 209 -7.95 -7.14 -25.17
CA GLN A 209 -7.62 -7.84 -26.40
C GLN A 209 -6.18 -8.32 -26.39
N GLN A 210 -5.93 -9.46 -27.04
CA GLN A 210 -4.60 -10.01 -27.26
C GLN A 210 -4.06 -9.60 -28.63
N GLU A 211 -2.74 -9.45 -28.76
CA GLU A 211 -2.10 -9.26 -30.06
C GLU A 211 -2.35 -10.44 -31.00
N GLY A 212 -2.67 -10.15 -32.26
CA GLY A 212 -2.99 -11.15 -33.28
C GLY A 212 -4.34 -11.86 -33.11
N SER A 213 -5.21 -11.40 -32.21
CA SER A 213 -6.56 -11.94 -31.99
C SER A 213 -7.61 -10.83 -31.96
N ASP A 214 -8.76 -11.08 -32.61
CA ASP A 214 -9.93 -10.19 -32.55
C ASP A 214 -10.86 -10.55 -31.38
N VAL A 215 -10.53 -11.59 -30.61
CA VAL A 215 -11.33 -12.01 -29.46
C VAL A 215 -11.17 -11.01 -28.31
N VAL A 216 -12.30 -10.59 -27.76
CA VAL A 216 -12.35 -9.76 -26.55
C VAL A 216 -12.48 -10.67 -25.33
N PHE A 217 -11.50 -10.61 -24.44
CA PHE A 217 -11.41 -11.43 -23.26
C PHE A 217 -11.88 -10.68 -22.01
N PRO A 218 -12.55 -11.35 -21.06
CA PRO A 218 -12.82 -10.78 -19.75
C PRO A 218 -11.53 -10.70 -18.90
N ALA A 219 -11.57 -9.93 -17.82
CA ALA A 219 -10.48 -9.85 -16.84
C ALA A 219 -10.07 -11.22 -16.25
N ASP A 220 -11.00 -12.17 -16.19
CA ASP A 220 -10.78 -13.54 -15.70
C ASP A 220 -9.76 -14.33 -16.53
N ALA A 221 -9.54 -13.94 -17.79
CA ALA A 221 -8.56 -14.58 -18.67
C ALA A 221 -7.12 -14.07 -18.46
N LEU A 222 -6.93 -13.04 -17.62
CA LEU A 222 -5.59 -12.57 -17.25
C LEU A 222 -5.00 -13.45 -16.16
N SER A 223 -3.68 -13.65 -16.20
CA SER A 223 -2.98 -14.23 -15.06
C SER A 223 -3.07 -13.28 -13.85
N ASP A 224 -3.08 -13.84 -12.65
CA ASP A 224 -3.12 -13.07 -11.39
C ASP A 224 -2.02 -12.01 -11.32
N GLY A 225 -0.79 -12.36 -11.73
CA GLY A 225 0.34 -11.43 -11.77
C GLY A 225 0.13 -10.29 -12.77
N THR A 226 -0.43 -10.57 -13.94
CA THR A 226 -0.75 -9.53 -14.94
C THR A 226 -1.83 -8.59 -14.43
N LEU A 227 -2.90 -9.12 -13.82
CA LEU A 227 -3.99 -8.31 -13.29
C LEU A 227 -3.50 -7.39 -12.15
N ARG A 228 -2.67 -7.91 -11.24
CA ARG A 228 -2.03 -7.09 -10.19
C ARG A 228 -1.14 -6.01 -10.77
N PHE A 229 -0.33 -6.36 -11.77
CA PHE A 229 0.54 -5.39 -12.44
C PHE A 229 -0.26 -4.27 -13.10
N ILE A 230 -1.41 -4.59 -13.71
CA ILE A 230 -2.32 -3.60 -14.29
C ILE A 230 -2.85 -2.65 -13.20
N CYS A 231 -3.31 -3.17 -12.05
CA CYS A 231 -3.80 -2.35 -10.94
C CYS A 231 -2.71 -1.39 -10.43
N LEU A 232 -1.51 -1.92 -10.17
CA LEU A 232 -0.36 -1.15 -9.67
C LEU A 232 0.09 -0.09 -10.68
N THR A 233 0.23 -0.47 -11.95
CA THR A 233 0.62 0.45 -13.02
C THR A 233 -0.39 1.57 -13.19
N THR A 234 -1.69 1.24 -13.12
CA THR A 234 -2.76 2.23 -13.23
C THR A 234 -2.69 3.21 -12.09
N LEU A 235 -2.64 2.72 -10.84
CA LEU A 235 -2.51 3.54 -9.64
C LEU A 235 -1.33 4.51 -9.75
N LEU A 236 -0.12 3.99 -10.00
CA LEU A 236 1.11 4.79 -10.05
C LEU A 236 1.14 5.79 -11.23
N SER A 237 0.31 5.58 -12.25
CA SER A 237 0.22 6.44 -13.43
C SER A 237 -0.91 7.48 -13.36
N LEU A 238 -1.75 7.46 -12.32
CA LEU A 238 -2.84 8.44 -12.17
C LEU A 238 -2.27 9.87 -12.10
N PRO A 239 -2.95 10.87 -12.68
CA PRO A 239 -2.52 12.26 -12.57
C PRO A 239 -2.67 12.80 -11.14
N ASP A 240 -3.77 12.44 -10.47
CA ASP A 240 -4.10 12.87 -9.12
C ASP A 240 -4.02 11.66 -8.19
N LEU A 241 -2.89 11.51 -7.50
CA LEU A 241 -2.68 10.45 -6.50
C LEU A 241 -2.93 11.02 -5.11
N PRO A 242 -3.44 10.21 -4.16
CA PRO A 242 -3.54 10.61 -2.76
C PRO A 242 -2.17 11.03 -2.20
N SER A 243 -2.18 11.93 -1.21
CA SER A 243 -0.96 12.44 -0.56
C SER A 243 -0.11 11.34 0.08
N LEU A 244 -0.72 10.23 0.53
CA LEU A 244 -0.02 9.05 1.04
C LEU A 244 -0.61 7.77 0.43
N VAL A 245 0.16 7.15 -0.47
CA VAL A 245 -0.16 5.83 -1.01
C VAL A 245 0.65 4.80 -0.26
N VAL A 246 -0.06 3.87 0.37
CA VAL A 246 0.55 2.69 1.00
C VAL A 246 0.26 1.49 0.12
N LEU A 247 1.31 0.85 -0.37
CA LEU A 247 1.21 -0.40 -1.11
C LEU A 247 1.62 -1.53 -0.18
N ASP A 248 0.70 -2.44 0.11
CA ASP A 248 1.00 -3.66 0.84
C ASP A 248 1.41 -4.76 -0.14
N GLU A 249 2.54 -5.44 0.11
CA GLU A 249 3.06 -6.57 -0.67
C GLU A 249 2.93 -6.42 -2.22
N PRO A 250 3.35 -5.28 -2.83
CA PRO A 250 3.20 -5.04 -4.25
C PRO A 250 3.94 -6.06 -5.13
N GLU A 251 4.97 -6.73 -4.60
CA GLU A 251 5.75 -7.77 -5.25
C GLU A 251 5.01 -9.11 -5.36
N LEU A 252 3.94 -9.33 -4.57
CA LEU A 252 3.32 -10.64 -4.43
C LEU A 252 2.71 -11.15 -5.74
N GLY A 253 3.32 -12.20 -6.29
CA GLY A 253 2.88 -12.84 -7.53
C GLY A 253 3.27 -12.08 -8.80
N LEU A 254 4.14 -11.07 -8.69
CA LEU A 254 4.73 -10.40 -9.85
C LEU A 254 6.01 -11.09 -10.30
N HIS A 255 6.21 -11.17 -11.63
CA HIS A 255 7.48 -11.58 -12.20
C HIS A 255 8.57 -10.53 -11.86
N PRO A 256 9.84 -10.90 -11.60
CA PRO A 256 10.90 -9.96 -11.25
C PRO A 256 11.03 -8.76 -12.21
N TYR A 257 10.90 -9.00 -13.52
CA TYR A 257 10.89 -7.94 -14.53
C TYR A 257 9.76 -6.91 -14.32
N ALA A 258 8.58 -7.37 -13.90
CA ALA A 258 7.44 -6.49 -13.61
C ALA A 258 7.73 -5.55 -12.43
N ILE A 259 8.43 -6.05 -11.41
CA ILE A 259 8.81 -5.24 -10.25
C ILE A 259 9.77 -4.10 -10.67
N VAL A 260 10.72 -4.38 -11.57
CA VAL A 260 11.63 -3.36 -12.13
C VAL A 260 10.83 -2.29 -12.88
N GLN A 261 9.90 -2.71 -13.75
CA GLN A 261 9.05 -1.77 -14.49
C GLN A 261 8.17 -0.91 -13.56
N LEU A 262 7.63 -1.46 -12.47
CA LEU A 262 6.91 -0.67 -11.47
C LEU A 262 7.81 0.37 -10.79
N ALA A 263 9.07 0.03 -10.51
CA ALA A 263 10.02 0.98 -9.93
C ALA A 263 10.33 2.14 -10.89
N GLU A 264 10.46 1.87 -12.19
CA GLU A 264 10.65 2.91 -13.20
C GLU A 264 9.45 3.85 -13.29
N VAL A 265 8.22 3.31 -13.30
CA VAL A 265 6.98 4.11 -13.32
C VAL A 265 6.87 4.99 -12.07
N ALA A 266 7.21 4.45 -10.90
CA ALA A 266 7.19 5.20 -9.66
C ALA A 266 8.25 6.32 -9.62
N GLY A 267 9.41 6.11 -10.24
CA GLY A 267 10.54 7.05 -10.23
C GLY A 267 10.49 8.15 -11.31
N HIS A 268 9.79 7.95 -12.42
CA HIS A 268 9.73 8.91 -13.53
C HIS A 268 8.65 9.99 -13.35
N ARG A 269 8.19 10.26 -12.12
CA ARG A 269 7.07 11.18 -11.91
C ARG A 269 7.62 12.58 -11.62
N PRO A 270 7.53 13.54 -12.56
CA PRO A 270 7.97 14.89 -12.28
C PRO A 270 7.18 15.44 -11.10
N SER A 271 7.89 15.96 -10.10
CA SER A 271 7.33 16.78 -9.03
C SER A 271 6.56 17.94 -9.68
N ARG A 272 5.23 17.82 -9.76
CA ARG A 272 4.39 18.88 -10.31
C ARG A 272 4.44 20.05 -9.34
N GLY A 273 5.05 21.14 -9.78
CA GLY A 273 4.86 22.45 -9.17
C GLY A 273 3.39 22.87 -9.27
N ASP A 274 2.85 23.30 -8.13
CA ASP A 274 1.66 24.12 -7.89
C ASP A 274 0.83 24.48 -9.13
N GLY A 275 -0.13 23.63 -9.48
CA GLY A 275 -1.00 23.88 -10.63
C GLY A 275 -2.22 22.97 -10.67
N ASN A 276 -3.24 23.35 -9.91
CA ASN A 276 -4.63 22.95 -10.09
C ASN A 276 -4.93 21.44 -9.88
N ALA A 277 -4.80 20.97 -8.63
CA ALA A 277 -5.50 19.77 -8.19
C ALA A 277 -7.02 20.06 -8.16
N PRO A 278 -7.89 19.20 -8.72
CA PRO A 278 -9.32 19.28 -8.43
C PRO A 278 -9.53 19.09 -6.92
N PRO A 279 -10.49 19.78 -6.30
CA PRO A 279 -10.69 19.69 -4.85
C PRO A 279 -11.01 18.26 -4.45
N ALA A 280 -10.43 17.80 -3.33
CA ALA A 280 -10.82 16.57 -2.67
C ALA A 280 -12.34 16.62 -2.41
N HIS A 281 -13.11 15.89 -3.23
CA HIS A 281 -14.55 15.98 -3.16
C HIS A 281 -15.10 15.09 -2.03
N PRO A 282 -16.07 15.61 -1.26
CA PRO A 282 -16.68 14.88 -0.15
C PRO A 282 -17.49 13.70 -0.69
N VAL A 283 -17.36 12.54 -0.04
CA VAL A 283 -18.36 11.48 -0.12
C VAL A 283 -19.65 12.04 0.49
N ARG A 284 -20.54 12.60 -0.34
CA ARG A 284 -21.82 13.15 0.14
C ARG A 284 -22.78 12.02 0.49
N GLY A 285 -23.09 11.87 1.78
CA GLY A 285 -24.39 11.40 2.24
C GLY A 285 -25.52 12.37 1.80
N PRO A 286 -26.80 11.96 1.88
CA PRO A 286 -27.87 12.67 1.20
C PRO A 286 -28.22 14.01 1.88
N ASP A 287 -28.23 15.04 1.03
CA ASP A 287 -28.95 16.33 1.10
C ASP A 287 -28.71 17.26 2.31
N ARG A 288 -28.04 18.40 2.05
CA ARG A 288 -28.37 19.73 2.61
C ARG A 288 -27.68 20.88 1.86
N ARG A 289 -28.50 21.60 1.10
CA ARG A 289 -28.48 23.01 0.64
C ARG A 289 -27.14 23.78 0.53
N ASP A 290 -26.90 24.13 -0.73
CA ASP A 290 -26.08 25.17 -1.36
C ASP A 290 -25.80 26.47 -0.57
N ARG A 291 -24.51 26.88 -0.56
CA ARG A 291 -24.05 28.28 -0.50
C ARG A 291 -22.55 28.42 -0.82
N GLY A 292 -22.23 29.15 -1.89
CA GLY A 292 -21.07 30.06 -1.96
C GLY A 292 -19.74 29.51 -2.50
N THR A 293 -19.51 29.69 -3.80
CA THR A 293 -18.22 29.48 -4.48
C THR A 293 -17.21 30.59 -4.13
N ARG A 294 -16.14 30.24 -3.40
CA ARG A 294 -14.88 31.00 -3.37
C ARG A 294 -13.74 30.07 -3.80
N SER A 295 -12.92 30.52 -4.75
CA SER A 295 -11.77 29.78 -5.26
C SER A 295 -10.68 29.75 -4.19
N HIS A 296 -10.52 28.60 -3.53
CA HIS A 296 -9.43 28.36 -2.59
C HIS A 296 -8.33 27.54 -3.28
N ARG A 297 -7.11 28.07 -3.21
CA ARG A 297 -5.90 27.51 -3.79
C ARG A 297 -5.52 26.26 -2.97
N ALA A 298 -5.58 25.08 -3.57
CA ALA A 298 -5.18 23.83 -2.94
C ALA A 298 -3.70 23.88 -2.51
N LEU A 299 -3.41 23.39 -1.30
CA LEU A 299 -2.05 23.20 -0.83
C LEU A 299 -1.39 22.04 -1.60
N PRO A 300 -0.09 22.12 -1.91
CA PRO A 300 0.57 21.10 -2.72
C PRO A 300 0.63 19.75 -2.00
N ALA A 301 -0.04 18.75 -2.57
CA ALA A 301 0.07 17.36 -2.17
C ALA A 301 1.50 16.87 -2.48
N ARG A 302 2.34 16.78 -1.45
CA ARG A 302 3.63 16.07 -1.53
C ARG A 302 3.35 14.59 -1.39
N LEU A 303 3.62 13.84 -2.46
CA LEU A 303 3.44 12.40 -2.51
C LEU A 303 4.39 11.75 -1.52
N ARG A 304 3.87 11.16 -0.44
CA ARG A 304 4.64 10.27 0.43
C ARG A 304 4.25 8.85 0.07
N CYS A 305 5.03 8.17 -0.76
CA CYS A 305 4.81 6.76 -1.04
C CYS A 305 5.40 5.96 0.12
N LEU A 306 4.58 5.21 0.85
CA LEU A 306 5.07 4.21 1.80
C LEU A 306 4.96 2.84 1.14
N ARG A 307 6.08 2.39 0.57
CA ARG A 307 6.23 1.07 -0.01
C ARG A 307 6.42 0.07 1.12
N HIS A 308 5.46 -0.82 1.31
CA HIS A 308 5.73 -2.05 2.01
C HIS A 308 6.53 -2.95 1.06
N LEU A 309 7.65 -3.49 1.51
CA LEU A 309 8.18 -4.71 0.94
C LEU A 309 8.13 -5.76 2.05
N VAL A 310 7.22 -6.71 1.93
CA VAL A 310 7.33 -7.97 2.67
C VAL A 310 7.87 -8.99 1.69
N HIS A 311 9.18 -8.89 1.50
CA HIS A 311 10.09 -9.99 1.82
C HIS A 311 11.49 -9.65 1.29
N PRO A 312 12.54 -9.61 2.12
CA PRO A 312 13.71 -10.40 1.79
C PRO A 312 13.16 -11.82 1.61
N HIS A 313 13.14 -12.32 0.36
CA HIS A 313 12.60 -13.64 0.02
C HIS A 313 12.98 -14.66 1.11
N ASP A 314 12.17 -15.68 1.43
CA ASP A 314 12.61 -16.76 2.35
C ASP A 314 13.98 -17.35 1.94
N GLN A 315 14.34 -17.18 0.67
CA GLN A 315 15.63 -17.45 0.07
C GLN A 315 16.80 -16.64 0.66
N THR A 316 16.63 -15.36 0.98
CA THR A 316 17.72 -14.50 1.50
C THR A 316 18.14 -14.91 2.90
N VAL A 317 17.27 -15.58 3.67
CA VAL A 317 17.65 -16.20 4.96
C VAL A 317 18.73 -17.26 4.74
N LEU A 318 18.72 -17.95 3.60
CA LEU A 318 19.73 -18.97 3.28
C LEU A 318 21.13 -18.37 3.07
N LEU A 319 21.24 -17.05 2.81
CA LEU A 319 22.53 -16.38 2.75
C LEU A 319 23.19 -16.28 4.13
N GLY A 320 22.39 -16.19 5.19
CA GLY A 320 22.89 -16.18 6.57
C GLY A 320 23.00 -17.58 7.15
N HIS A 321 23.59 -18.52 6.41
CA HIS A 321 23.76 -19.90 6.89
C HIS A 321 24.62 -19.96 8.17
N GLU A 322 25.65 -19.11 8.28
CA GLU A 322 26.46 -18.95 9.50
C GLU A 322 25.63 -18.42 10.66
N ALA A 323 24.92 -17.30 10.47
CA ALA A 323 24.02 -16.74 11.48
C ALA A 323 22.90 -17.72 11.88
N LEU A 324 22.43 -18.57 10.96
CA LEU A 324 21.52 -19.68 11.25
C LEU A 324 22.17 -20.71 12.18
N GLY A 325 23.38 -21.16 11.86
CA GLY A 325 24.13 -22.12 12.69
C GLY A 325 24.39 -21.59 14.09
N GLU A 326 24.76 -20.32 14.22
CA GLU A 326 24.97 -19.64 15.50
C GLU A 326 23.67 -19.51 16.30
N LEU A 327 22.58 -19.06 15.65
CA LEU A 327 21.28 -18.90 16.29
C LEU A 327 20.72 -20.23 16.82
N THR A 328 20.97 -21.33 16.10
CA THR A 328 20.46 -22.65 16.47
C THR A 328 21.45 -23.49 17.29
N GLY A 329 22.72 -23.08 17.36
CA GLY A 329 23.82 -23.89 17.91
C GLY A 329 24.08 -25.18 17.11
N ASP A 330 23.83 -25.16 15.80
CA ASP A 330 23.90 -26.33 14.92
C ASP A 330 24.73 -26.04 13.67
N ASP A 331 26.01 -26.36 13.73
CA ASP A 331 26.92 -26.20 12.59
C ASP A 331 26.51 -27.07 11.39
N ALA A 332 25.87 -28.23 11.62
CA ALA A 332 25.43 -29.08 10.52
C ALA A 332 24.30 -28.44 9.71
N LEU A 333 23.43 -27.66 10.37
CA LEU A 333 22.42 -26.84 9.70
C LEU A 333 23.08 -25.78 8.80
N SER A 334 24.09 -25.06 9.30
CA SER A 334 24.84 -24.06 8.50
C SER A 334 25.43 -24.69 7.24
N HIS A 335 26.16 -25.81 7.37
CA HIS A 335 26.77 -26.50 6.23
C HIS A 335 25.72 -27.02 5.23
N ALA A 336 24.59 -27.54 5.73
CA ALA A 336 23.51 -28.02 4.88
C ALA A 336 22.86 -26.89 4.06
N VAL A 337 22.61 -25.73 4.69
CA VAL A 337 22.06 -24.55 4.02
C VAL A 337 23.05 -23.99 3.00
N GLN A 338 24.34 -23.90 3.35
CA GLN A 338 25.39 -23.47 2.43
C GLN A 338 25.46 -24.38 1.19
N ALA A 339 25.43 -25.70 1.38
CA ALA A 339 25.44 -26.66 0.29
C ALA A 339 24.22 -26.50 -0.65
N MET A 340 23.03 -26.18 -0.10
CA MET A 340 21.84 -25.90 -0.91
C MET A 340 22.00 -24.67 -1.78
N VAL A 341 22.52 -23.57 -1.22
CA VAL A 341 22.76 -22.32 -1.96
C VAL A 341 23.80 -22.54 -3.06
N MET A 342 24.89 -23.26 -2.76
CA MET A 342 25.93 -23.59 -3.73
C MET A 342 25.40 -24.49 -4.86
N HIS A 343 24.58 -25.49 -4.53
CA HIS A 343 23.98 -26.38 -5.53
C HIS A 343 23.03 -25.66 -6.48
N ALA A 344 22.23 -24.72 -5.94
CA ALA A 344 21.33 -23.89 -6.75
C ALA A 344 22.06 -22.76 -7.49
N GLN A 345 23.37 -22.58 -7.29
CA GLN A 345 24.17 -21.48 -7.84
C GLN A 345 23.70 -20.09 -7.39
N GLY A 346 23.13 -19.99 -6.19
CA GLY A 346 22.67 -18.74 -5.61
C GLY A 346 21.41 -18.89 -4.78
N ALA A 347 21.27 -18.06 -3.75
CA ALA A 347 20.13 -18.13 -2.82
C ALA A 347 18.79 -17.87 -3.53
N GLU A 348 18.77 -16.95 -4.50
CA GLU A 348 17.57 -16.62 -5.31
C GLU A 348 17.03 -17.80 -6.11
N LEU A 349 17.88 -18.79 -6.40
CA LEU A 349 17.55 -19.95 -7.21
C LEU A 349 17.11 -21.15 -6.36
N VAL A 350 17.12 -21.03 -5.03
CA VAL A 350 16.66 -22.09 -4.12
C VAL A 350 15.12 -22.07 -4.01
N ASN A 351 14.40 -22.29 -5.11
CA ASN A 351 12.95 -22.49 -5.09
C ASN A 351 12.44 -23.22 -6.35
N ASP A 352 12.14 -24.52 -6.20
CA ASP A 352 11.71 -25.40 -7.31
C ASP A 352 10.22 -25.80 -7.23
N GLY A 353 9.42 -25.09 -6.43
CA GLY A 353 7.96 -25.32 -6.33
C GLY A 353 7.37 -25.34 -4.92
N VAL A 354 6.05 -25.55 -4.84
CA VAL A 354 5.24 -25.42 -3.60
C VAL A 354 5.72 -26.34 -2.47
N GLY A 355 6.34 -27.49 -2.77
CA GLY A 355 6.86 -28.45 -1.79
C GLY A 355 8.34 -28.28 -1.40
N THR A 356 9.07 -27.35 -2.04
CA THR A 356 10.52 -27.18 -1.91
C THR A 356 10.94 -25.74 -1.61
N ALA A 357 9.98 -24.90 -1.19
CA ALA A 357 10.23 -23.55 -0.72
C ALA A 357 11.29 -23.51 0.41
N PRO A 358 12.13 -22.45 0.49
CA PRO A 358 13.23 -22.36 1.47
C PRO A 358 12.80 -22.59 2.92
N SER A 359 11.69 -21.99 3.35
CA SER A 359 11.17 -22.16 4.72
C SER A 359 10.75 -23.61 5.02
N LYS A 360 10.26 -24.36 4.01
CA LYS A 360 9.97 -25.80 4.14
C LYS A 360 11.25 -26.64 4.18
N ARG A 361 12.32 -26.22 3.48
CA ARG A 361 13.64 -26.88 3.56
C ARG A 361 14.26 -26.68 4.95
N LEU A 362 14.22 -25.45 5.46
CA LEU A 362 14.68 -25.13 6.82
C LEU A 362 13.89 -25.88 7.89
N LEU A 363 12.56 -25.96 7.76
CA LEU A 363 11.73 -26.76 8.68
C LEU A 363 12.03 -28.26 8.66
N ARG A 364 12.50 -28.81 7.52
CA ARG A 364 12.91 -30.22 7.44
C ARG A 364 14.27 -30.46 8.11
N LEU A 365 15.21 -29.54 7.94
CA LEU A 365 16.53 -29.62 8.55
C LEU A 365 16.50 -29.31 10.05
N TYR A 366 15.70 -28.31 10.43
CA TYR A 366 15.53 -27.84 11.79
C TYR A 366 14.02 -27.69 12.10
N PRO A 367 13.38 -28.73 12.67
CA PRO A 367 11.94 -28.72 12.97
C PRO A 367 11.48 -27.62 13.94
N ARG A 368 12.41 -27.00 14.67
CA ARG A 368 12.15 -25.87 15.57
C ARG A 368 12.23 -24.51 14.87
N TYR A 369 12.62 -24.47 13.59
CA TYR A 369 12.74 -23.24 12.83
C TYR A 369 11.43 -22.47 12.83
N ARG A 370 11.48 -21.20 13.22
CA ARG A 370 10.35 -20.29 13.18
C ARG A 370 10.65 -19.19 12.18
N LYS A 371 10.01 -19.28 11.01
CA LYS A 371 10.10 -18.26 9.94
C LYS A 371 9.83 -16.84 10.46
N THR A 372 8.97 -16.69 11.48
CA THR A 372 8.59 -15.38 12.00
C THR A 372 9.60 -14.76 12.98
N SER A 373 10.45 -15.55 13.64
CA SER A 373 11.45 -15.04 14.60
C SER A 373 12.89 -15.19 14.11
N ASP A 374 13.21 -16.32 13.49
CA ASP A 374 14.59 -16.72 13.26
C ASP A 374 15.13 -16.09 11.97
N GLY A 375 14.34 -16.15 10.89
CA GLY A 375 14.71 -15.53 9.61
C GLY A 375 15.05 -14.04 9.72
N PRO A 376 14.28 -13.24 10.46
CA PRO A 376 14.59 -11.82 10.64
C PRO A 376 15.85 -11.53 11.44
N LEU A 377 16.18 -12.34 12.45
CA LEU A 377 17.45 -12.20 13.18
C LEU A 377 18.64 -12.47 12.25
N VAL A 378 18.51 -13.52 11.44
CA VAL A 378 19.50 -13.88 10.42
C VAL A 378 19.68 -12.77 9.38
N ILE A 379 18.58 -12.16 8.91
CA ILE A 379 18.62 -11.05 7.94
C ILE A 379 19.24 -9.79 8.57
N ALA A 380 18.92 -9.50 9.83
CA ALA A 380 19.49 -8.36 10.54
C ALA A 380 21.02 -8.52 10.73
N GLU A 381 21.47 -9.74 11.01
CA GLU A 381 22.89 -10.07 11.19
C GLU A 381 23.68 -9.94 9.89
N ILE A 382 23.20 -10.52 8.78
CA ILE A 382 23.92 -10.44 7.50
C ILE A 382 23.91 -9.04 6.88
N GLY A 383 22.88 -8.25 7.19
CA GLY A 383 22.72 -6.91 6.66
C GLY A 383 22.39 -6.84 5.16
N ILE A 384 22.01 -5.64 4.73
CA ILE A 384 21.50 -5.38 3.38
C ILE A 384 22.58 -5.48 2.30
N ASP A 385 23.83 -5.14 2.61
CA ASP A 385 24.91 -5.16 1.64
C ASP A 385 25.32 -6.58 1.26
N THR A 386 25.28 -7.53 2.21
CA THR A 386 25.49 -8.96 1.93
C THR A 386 24.41 -9.49 0.98
N ILE A 387 23.15 -9.11 1.22
CA ILE A 387 22.04 -9.46 0.32
C ILE A 387 22.28 -8.85 -1.07
N ARG A 388 22.63 -7.58 -1.16
CA ARG A 388 22.92 -6.91 -2.46
C ARG A 388 24.08 -7.55 -3.21
N ASN A 389 25.09 -8.07 -2.53
CA ASN A 389 26.23 -8.68 -3.19
C ASN A 389 25.92 -10.11 -3.67
N ALA A 390 25.10 -10.84 -2.92
CA ALA A 390 24.84 -12.26 -3.19
C ALA A 390 23.55 -12.54 -3.99
N CYS A 391 22.65 -11.55 -4.10
CA CYS A 391 21.37 -11.67 -4.79
C CYS A 391 21.28 -10.65 -5.94
N PRO A 392 21.64 -11.02 -7.19
CA PRO A 392 21.67 -10.10 -8.33
C PRO A 392 20.32 -9.45 -8.65
N HIS A 393 19.20 -10.16 -8.50
CA HIS A 393 17.88 -9.57 -8.70
C HIS A 393 17.54 -8.57 -7.59
N ALA A 394 17.83 -8.91 -6.33
CA ALA A 394 17.69 -7.96 -5.22
C ALA A 394 18.60 -6.73 -5.41
N ALA A 395 19.84 -6.92 -5.86
CA ALA A 395 20.80 -5.86 -6.14
C ALA A 395 20.32 -4.92 -7.25
N ALA A 396 19.85 -5.48 -8.37
CA ALA A 396 19.28 -4.74 -9.47
C ALA A 396 18.05 -3.95 -9.02
N TRP A 397 17.21 -4.55 -8.16
CA TRP A 397 16.07 -3.89 -7.56
C TRP A 397 16.47 -2.69 -6.68
N PHE A 398 17.40 -2.89 -5.73
CA PHE A 398 17.92 -1.81 -4.90
C PHE A 398 18.58 -0.71 -5.73
N SER A 399 19.33 -1.07 -6.78
CA SER A 399 19.99 -0.11 -7.67
C SER A 399 19.01 0.69 -8.52
N ALA A 400 17.99 0.04 -9.09
CA ALA A 400 16.92 0.69 -9.84
C ALA A 400 16.16 1.68 -8.96
N MET A 401 15.83 1.28 -7.73
CA MET A 401 15.23 2.20 -6.75
C MET A 401 16.15 3.38 -6.41
N ASN A 402 17.42 3.13 -6.13
CA ASN A 402 18.35 4.19 -5.73
C ASN A 402 18.64 5.16 -6.89
N THR A 403 18.58 4.67 -8.13
CA THR A 403 18.73 5.48 -9.34
C THR A 403 17.49 6.35 -9.59
N ALA A 404 16.29 5.77 -9.46
CA ALA A 404 15.03 6.50 -9.49
C ALA A 404 15.00 7.62 -8.42
N LEU A 405 15.46 7.32 -7.21
CA LEU A 405 15.52 8.27 -6.09
C LEU A 405 16.52 9.41 -6.27
N LYS A 406 17.64 9.17 -6.97
CA LYS A 406 18.69 10.17 -7.19
C LYS A 406 18.36 11.16 -8.31
N GLN A 407 17.35 10.88 -9.13
CA GLN A 407 16.90 11.81 -10.18
C GLN A 407 15.93 12.88 -9.65
N GLU A 408 15.54 12.81 -8.38
CA GLU A 408 14.62 13.76 -7.71
C GLU A 408 15.30 14.65 -6.64
N LEU A 409 16.62 14.53 -6.45
CA LEU A 409 17.47 15.48 -5.71
C LEU A 409 18.26 16.35 -6.69
#